data_AF-A0A328EUE6-F1
#
_entry.id   AF-A0A328EUE6-F1
#
_cell.length_a   1.000
_cell.length_b   1.000
_cell.length_c   1.000
_cell.angle_alpha   90.00
_cell.angle_beta   90.00
_cell.angle_gamma   90.00
#
_symmetry.space_group_name_H-M   'P 1'
#
loop_
_entity.id
_entity.type
_entity.pdbx_description
1 polymer ?
#
loop_
_entity_poly.entity_id
_entity_poly.type
_entity_poly.pdbx_seq_one_letter_code
_entity_poly.pdbx_strand_id
1 'polypeptide(L)'
;MFAKDKAIDLTFVGPEAPLAGGVVDVFTSAGLRIFGPCREASQLESSKVFTKELLLSNKIPTAYSRSFSSYEKACSYLSRLEMPVVVKADGLAGGKGVTVAQTYDQAMAALSDMMEAKIFGEAGENVVIEECMVGREMSFFAFTDGKNCCSVKCRL
;
A
#
# COMPACT_ATOMS: atom_id res chain seq x y z
N MET A 1 27.51 9.71 8.13
CA MET A 1 26.04 9.63 7.97
C MET A 1 25.48 10.64 8.95
N PHE A 2 24.69 11.60 8.49
CA PHE A 2 24.32 12.78 9.29
C PHE A 2 23.89 12.46 10.73
N ALA A 3 23.01 11.47 10.93
CA ALA A 3 22.55 11.08 12.26
C ALA A 3 23.68 10.59 13.19
N LYS A 4 24.66 9.86 12.65
CA LYS A 4 25.87 9.44 13.37
C LYS A 4 26.77 10.64 13.70
N ASP A 5 26.99 11.51 12.70
CA ASP A 5 27.90 12.64 12.79
C ASP A 5 27.37 13.73 13.76
N LYS A 6 26.03 13.79 13.94
CA LYS A 6 25.33 14.70 14.87
C LYS A 6 24.92 14.05 16.18
N ALA A 7 25.32 12.80 16.43
CA ALA A 7 24.95 12.05 17.64
C ALA A 7 23.43 12.09 17.93
N ILE A 8 22.61 11.84 16.91
CA ILE A 8 21.15 11.81 17.05
C ILE A 8 20.73 10.58 17.86
N ASP A 9 20.08 10.82 18.99
CA ASP A 9 19.67 9.77 19.93
C ASP A 9 18.60 8.83 19.40
N LEU A 10 17.64 9.37 18.63
CA LEU A 10 16.50 8.65 18.08
C LEU A 10 16.01 9.33 16.81
N THR A 11 15.79 8.55 15.75
CA THR A 11 15.26 9.03 14.47
C THR A 11 13.83 8.52 14.28
N PHE A 12 12.91 9.38 13.84
CA PHE A 12 11.58 8.98 13.39
C PHE A 12 11.47 9.16 11.88
N VAL A 13 10.96 8.14 11.20
CA VAL A 13 10.70 8.21 9.76
C VAL A 13 9.23 8.50 9.54
N GLY A 14 8.93 9.64 8.92
CA GLY A 14 7.57 10.03 8.55
C GLY A 14 7.12 9.43 7.21
N PRO A 15 7.81 9.75 6.09
CA PRO A 15 7.37 9.33 4.77
C PRO A 15 7.62 7.83 4.51
N GLU A 16 6.76 7.27 3.68
CA GLU A 16 6.70 5.86 3.30
C GLU A 16 7.83 5.45 2.33
N ALA A 17 8.26 6.35 1.44
CA ALA A 17 9.27 6.02 0.44
C ALA A 17 10.65 5.64 1.04
N PRO A 18 11.19 6.35 2.05
CA PRO A 18 12.40 5.90 2.74
C PRO A 18 12.23 4.57 3.50
N LEU A 19 11.04 4.30 4.04
CA LEU A 19 10.73 3.03 4.72
C LEU A 19 10.79 1.86 3.75
N ALA A 20 10.08 1.97 2.62
CA ALA A 20 10.17 1.02 1.52
C ALA A 20 11.60 0.90 0.95
N GLY A 21 12.36 2.01 0.97
CA GLY A 21 13.78 2.05 0.62
C GLY A 21 14.71 1.36 1.61
N GLY A 22 14.24 0.93 2.79
CA GLY A 22 15.04 0.25 3.81
C GLY A 22 15.93 1.17 4.64
N VAL A 23 15.53 2.43 4.85
CA VAL A 23 16.29 3.35 5.70
C VAL A 23 16.46 2.81 7.12
N VAL A 24 15.47 2.09 7.64
CA VAL A 24 15.50 1.47 8.97
C VAL A 24 16.57 0.39 9.06
N ASP A 25 16.73 -0.43 8.03
CA ASP A 25 17.77 -1.45 7.94
C ASP A 25 19.18 -0.82 7.94
N VAL A 26 19.35 0.30 7.22
CA VAL A 26 20.61 1.07 7.17
C VAL A 26 20.96 1.67 8.54
N PHE A 27 19.99 2.25 9.24
CA PHE A 27 20.23 2.80 10.58
C PHE A 27 20.53 1.71 11.60
N THR A 28 19.78 0.61 11.56
CA THR A 28 19.96 -0.51 12.49
C THR A 28 21.32 -1.18 12.31
N SER A 29 21.76 -1.40 11.06
CA SER A 29 23.10 -1.93 10.76
C SER A 29 24.24 -0.98 11.16
N ALA A 30 23.96 0.33 11.25
CA ALA A 30 24.89 1.33 11.78
C ALA A 30 24.82 1.49 13.31
N GLY A 31 24.00 0.70 14.02
CA GLY A 31 23.84 0.74 15.48
C GLY A 31 23.08 1.97 15.99
N LEU A 32 22.27 2.62 15.14
CA LEU A 32 21.49 3.81 15.51
C LEU A 32 20.03 3.46 15.79
N ARG A 33 19.44 4.14 16.77
CA ARG A 33 18.03 3.99 17.09
C ARG A 33 17.16 4.74 16.08
N ILE A 34 16.21 4.02 15.51
CA ILE A 34 15.26 4.53 14.54
C ILE A 34 13.89 3.89 14.78
N PHE A 35 12.83 4.67 14.56
CA PHE A 35 11.45 4.22 14.65
C PHE A 35 10.84 4.17 13.25
N GLY A 36 10.40 2.97 12.85
CA GLY A 36 9.78 2.66 11.58
C GLY A 36 9.90 1.17 11.24
N PRO A 37 9.10 0.65 10.31
CA PRO A 37 9.24 -0.71 9.81
C PRO A 37 10.56 -0.92 9.03
N CYS A 38 11.12 -2.13 9.09
CA CYS A 38 12.17 -2.55 8.15
C CYS A 38 11.62 -2.62 6.72
N ARG A 39 12.49 -2.74 5.71
CA ARG A 39 12.07 -2.88 4.31
C ARG A 39 11.04 -3.99 4.10
N GLU A 40 11.26 -5.14 4.72
CA GLU A 40 10.37 -6.30 4.62
C GLU A 40 8.98 -5.99 5.21
N ALA A 41 8.92 -5.45 6.42
CA ALA A 41 7.65 -5.06 7.06
C ALA A 41 6.95 -3.90 6.33
N SER A 42 7.70 -3.05 5.63
CA SER A 42 7.15 -1.94 4.84
C SER A 42 6.31 -2.40 3.64
N GLN A 43 6.40 -3.68 3.25
CA GLN A 43 5.56 -4.26 2.19
C GLN A 43 4.06 -4.18 2.49
N LEU A 44 3.67 -4.09 3.77
CA LEU A 44 2.28 -3.86 4.19
C LEU A 44 1.68 -2.55 3.65
N GLU A 45 2.52 -1.59 3.27
CA GLU A 45 2.08 -0.33 2.66
C GLU A 45 2.59 -0.21 1.21
N SER A 46 3.82 -0.65 0.96
CA SER A 46 4.45 -0.49 -0.35
C SER A 46 3.97 -1.49 -1.41
N SER A 47 3.26 -2.55 -1.04
CA SER A 47 2.60 -3.47 -1.98
C SER A 47 1.19 -3.83 -1.51
N LYS A 48 0.20 -3.38 -2.26
CA LYS A 48 -1.21 -3.72 -2.03
C LYS A 48 -1.47 -5.18 -2.36
N VAL A 49 -0.78 -5.76 -3.35
CA VAL A 49 -0.86 -7.19 -3.67
C VAL A 49 -0.41 -8.02 -2.49
N PHE A 50 0.78 -7.76 -1.95
CA PHE A 50 1.31 -8.44 -0.77
C PHE A 50 0.34 -8.35 0.41
N THR A 51 -0.15 -7.13 0.68
CA THR A 51 -1.07 -6.88 1.79
C THR A 51 -2.37 -7.66 1.62
N LYS A 52 -2.96 -7.69 0.42
CA LYS A 52 -4.18 -8.47 0.15
C LYS A 52 -3.97 -9.96 0.37
N GLU A 53 -2.87 -10.52 -0.14
CA GLU A 53 -2.54 -11.93 0.03
C GLU A 53 -2.35 -12.29 1.52
N LEU A 54 -1.67 -11.42 2.27
CA LEU A 54 -1.50 -11.59 3.72
C LEU A 54 -2.83 -11.56 4.46
N LEU A 55 -3.70 -10.59 4.18
CA LEU A 55 -5.00 -10.47 4.83
C LEU A 55 -5.88 -11.70 4.53
N LEU A 56 -5.96 -12.12 3.26
CA LEU A 56 -6.77 -13.25 2.82
C LEU A 56 -6.26 -14.59 3.42
N SER A 57 -4.94 -14.82 3.39
CA SER A 57 -4.35 -16.04 3.96
C SER A 57 -4.54 -16.15 5.47
N ASN A 58 -4.62 -15.02 6.18
CA ASN A 58 -4.85 -14.96 7.62
C ASN A 58 -6.33 -14.76 8.00
N LYS A 59 -7.25 -14.81 7.03
CA LYS A 59 -8.71 -14.60 7.24
C LYS A 59 -9.03 -13.25 7.92
N ILE A 60 -8.22 -12.24 7.66
CA ILE A 60 -8.48 -10.87 8.12
C ILE A 60 -9.47 -10.22 7.14
N PRO A 61 -10.59 -9.66 7.62
CA PRO A 61 -11.59 -9.07 6.74
C PRO A 61 -11.01 -7.96 5.84
N THR A 62 -11.27 -8.07 4.55
CA THR A 62 -10.89 -7.07 3.54
C THR A 62 -11.84 -7.19 2.34
N ALA A 63 -11.92 -6.14 1.52
CA ALA A 63 -12.67 -6.18 0.27
C ALA A 63 -12.19 -7.33 -0.61
N TYR A 64 -13.13 -8.07 -1.19
CA TYR A 64 -12.83 -9.06 -2.22
C TYR A 64 -12.05 -8.42 -3.36
N SER A 65 -10.96 -9.06 -3.75
CA SER A 65 -10.00 -8.47 -4.68
C SER A 65 -9.30 -9.52 -5.52
N ARG A 66 -8.85 -9.12 -6.70
CA ARG A 66 -7.91 -9.90 -7.51
C ARG A 66 -6.82 -9.01 -8.08
N SER A 67 -5.61 -9.53 -8.10
CA SER A 67 -4.41 -8.85 -8.59
C SER A 67 -4.05 -9.30 -10.00
N PHE A 68 -3.51 -8.40 -10.82
CA PHE A 68 -3.15 -8.66 -12.21
C PHE A 68 -1.83 -7.99 -12.58
N SER A 69 -1.00 -8.73 -13.31
CA SER A 69 0.22 -8.25 -13.97
C SER A 69 0.07 -8.20 -15.51
N SER A 70 -1.07 -8.63 -16.05
CA SER A 70 -1.41 -8.56 -17.47
C SER A 70 -2.64 -7.68 -17.63
N TYR A 71 -2.51 -6.67 -18.49
CA TYR A 71 -3.57 -5.74 -18.82
C TYR A 71 -4.78 -6.48 -19.40
N GLU A 72 -4.57 -7.42 -20.33
CA GLU A 72 -5.65 -8.17 -20.97
C GLU A 72 -6.45 -9.01 -19.97
N LYS A 73 -5.75 -9.65 -19.02
CA LYS A 73 -6.41 -10.42 -17.95
C LYS A 73 -7.20 -9.52 -17.00
N ALA A 74 -6.67 -8.33 -16.68
CA ALA A 74 -7.37 -7.34 -15.87
C ALA A 74 -8.63 -6.82 -16.57
N CYS A 75 -8.55 -6.47 -17.86
CA CYS A 75 -9.69 -6.06 -18.68
C CYS A 75 -10.78 -7.14 -18.75
N SER A 76 -10.36 -8.39 -18.98
CA SER A 76 -11.26 -9.54 -19.02
C SER A 76 -11.93 -9.82 -17.67
N TYR A 77 -11.29 -9.46 -16.56
CA TYR A 77 -11.89 -9.55 -15.25
C TYR A 77 -12.89 -8.42 -15.00
N LEU A 78 -12.51 -7.16 -15.32
CA LEU A 78 -13.40 -6.00 -15.20
C LEU A 78 -14.71 -6.17 -15.97
N SER A 79 -14.68 -6.76 -17.16
CA SER A 79 -15.89 -6.96 -17.98
C SER A 79 -16.91 -7.91 -17.37
N ARG A 80 -16.53 -8.65 -16.32
CA ARG A 80 -17.38 -9.59 -15.59
C ARG A 80 -17.86 -9.06 -14.24
N LEU A 81 -17.42 -7.87 -13.83
CA LEU A 81 -17.79 -7.26 -12.56
C LEU A 81 -18.95 -6.29 -12.72
N GLU A 82 -19.75 -6.17 -11.67
CA GLU A 82 -20.72 -5.10 -11.52
C GLU A 82 -20.04 -3.85 -10.94
N MET A 83 -20.51 -2.67 -11.35
CA MET A 83 -20.01 -1.39 -10.86
C MET A 83 -20.75 -0.97 -9.57
N PRO A 84 -20.13 -0.19 -8.68
CA PRO A 84 -18.78 0.37 -8.76
C PRO A 84 -17.67 -0.61 -8.33
N VAL A 85 -16.46 -0.38 -8.87
CA VAL A 85 -15.24 -1.11 -8.51
C VAL A 85 -14.12 -0.16 -8.14
N VAL A 86 -13.09 -0.67 -7.45
CA VAL A 86 -11.88 0.10 -7.14
C VAL A 86 -10.68 -0.49 -7.86
N VAL A 87 -10.00 0.33 -8.67
CA VAL A 87 -8.76 -0.04 -9.36
C VAL A 87 -7.60 0.63 -8.63
N LYS A 88 -6.61 -0.14 -8.21
CA LYS A 88 -5.47 0.36 -7.43
C LYS A 88 -4.15 -0.10 -8.06
N ALA A 89 -3.19 0.80 -8.19
CA ALA A 89 -1.81 0.47 -8.47
C ALA A 89 -1.21 -0.26 -7.26
N ASP A 90 -0.41 -1.29 -7.45
CA ASP A 90 0.18 -2.08 -6.36
C ASP A 90 1.11 -1.22 -5.49
N GLY A 91 2.09 -0.58 -6.13
CA GLY A 91 3.18 0.11 -5.45
C GLY A 91 2.83 1.47 -4.83
N LEU A 92 3.88 2.16 -4.39
CA LEU A 92 3.79 3.53 -3.88
C LEU A 92 3.53 4.51 -5.03
N ALA A 93 2.29 5.00 -5.10
CA ALA A 93 1.82 5.94 -6.13
C ALA A 93 1.54 7.34 -5.57
N GLY A 94 2.20 7.72 -4.47
CA GLY A 94 2.05 9.02 -3.81
C GLY A 94 0.62 9.36 -3.40
N GLY A 95 -0.16 8.35 -2.98
CA GLY A 95 -1.56 8.49 -2.61
C GLY A 95 -2.55 8.69 -3.79
N LYS A 96 -2.08 8.67 -5.04
CA LYS A 96 -2.92 8.89 -6.24
C LYS A 96 -3.26 7.61 -7.02
N GLY A 97 -2.63 6.49 -6.68
CA GLY A 97 -2.81 5.21 -7.38
C GLY A 97 -4.07 4.45 -7.00
N VAL A 98 -5.17 5.13 -6.64
CA VAL A 98 -6.46 4.52 -6.28
C VAL A 98 -7.56 5.26 -7.01
N THR A 99 -8.35 4.53 -7.79
CA THR A 99 -9.51 5.06 -8.52
C THR A 99 -10.75 4.28 -8.14
N VAL A 100 -11.76 4.96 -7.61
CA VAL A 100 -13.12 4.41 -7.42
C VAL A 100 -13.91 4.67 -8.70
N ALA A 101 -14.08 3.63 -9.52
CA ALA A 101 -14.75 3.71 -10.80
C ALA A 101 -16.25 3.41 -10.66
N GLN A 102 -17.09 4.38 -11.02
CA GLN A 102 -18.55 4.25 -11.00
C GLN A 102 -19.10 3.59 -12.27
N THR A 103 -18.29 3.56 -13.33
CA THR A 103 -18.66 2.99 -14.63
C THR A 103 -17.53 2.13 -15.19
N TYR A 104 -17.88 1.22 -16.09
CA TYR A 104 -16.90 0.37 -16.76
C TYR A 104 -15.84 1.20 -17.50
N ASP A 105 -16.25 2.26 -18.20
CA ASP A 105 -15.32 3.13 -18.94
C ASP A 105 -14.32 3.83 -18.01
N GLN A 106 -14.75 4.27 -16.83
CA GLN A 106 -13.85 4.83 -15.82
C GLN A 106 -12.85 3.79 -15.30
N ALA A 107 -13.30 2.54 -15.09
CA ALA A 107 -12.43 1.46 -14.63
C ALA A 107 -11.38 1.10 -15.68
N MET A 108 -11.79 1.02 -16.95
CA MET A 108 -10.91 0.76 -18.09
C MET A 108 -9.89 1.87 -18.30
N ALA A 109 -10.32 3.15 -18.21
CA ALA A 109 -9.41 4.29 -18.30
C ALA A 109 -8.36 4.25 -17.18
N ALA A 110 -8.78 4.04 -15.93
CA ALA A 110 -7.85 3.93 -14.81
C ALA A 110 -6.85 2.76 -14.97
N LEU A 111 -7.33 1.64 -15.51
CA LEU A 111 -6.49 0.47 -15.76
C LEU A 111 -5.44 0.75 -16.86
N SER A 112 -5.85 1.37 -17.97
CA SER A 112 -4.94 1.74 -19.07
C SER A 112 -3.91 2.79 -18.61
N ASP A 113 -4.35 3.80 -17.86
CA ASP A 113 -3.46 4.81 -17.28
C ASP A 113 -2.37 4.17 -16.40
N MET A 114 -2.75 3.21 -15.55
CA MET A 114 -1.83 2.53 -14.64
C MET A 114 -0.86 1.58 -15.37
N MET A 115 -1.37 0.72 -16.27
CA MET A 115 -0.60 -0.40 -16.83
C MET A 115 0.04 -0.11 -18.19
N GLU A 116 -0.64 0.65 -19.07
CA GLU A 116 -0.16 0.94 -20.42
C GLU A 116 0.57 2.28 -20.47
N ALA A 117 -0.06 3.35 -19.98
CA ALA A 117 0.55 4.68 -19.94
C ALA A 117 1.59 4.81 -18.82
N LYS A 118 1.61 3.88 -17.86
CA LYS A 118 2.57 3.79 -16.75
C LYS A 118 2.73 5.11 -15.99
N ILE A 119 1.62 5.80 -15.70
CA ILE A 119 1.67 7.12 -15.03
C ILE A 119 2.30 7.06 -13.62
N PHE A 120 2.38 5.87 -13.03
CA PHE A 120 3.00 5.61 -11.73
C PHE A 120 4.32 4.80 -11.83
N GLY A 121 4.87 4.64 -13.04
CA GLY A 121 6.07 3.83 -13.27
C GLY A 121 5.89 2.38 -12.81
N GLU A 122 6.89 1.85 -12.09
CA GLU A 122 6.90 0.47 -11.57
C GLU A 122 5.72 0.17 -10.62
N ALA A 123 5.20 1.19 -9.92
CA ALA A 123 4.07 1.00 -9.01
C ALA A 123 2.78 0.54 -9.73
N GLY A 124 2.65 0.80 -11.04
CA GLY A 124 1.52 0.42 -11.87
C GLY A 124 1.70 -0.88 -12.66
N GLU A 125 2.83 -1.58 -12.53
CA GLU A 125 3.06 -2.86 -13.24
C GLU A 125 2.07 -3.95 -12.80
N ASN A 126 1.72 -3.93 -11.53
CA ASN A 126 0.65 -4.73 -10.97
C ASN A 126 -0.50 -3.83 -10.54
N VAL A 127 -1.71 -4.33 -10.70
CA VAL A 127 -2.93 -3.68 -10.24
C VAL A 127 -3.74 -4.62 -9.38
N VAL A 128 -4.47 -4.05 -8.44
CA VAL A 128 -5.48 -4.73 -7.64
C VAL A 128 -6.84 -4.16 -8.04
N ILE A 129 -7.77 -5.04 -8.42
CA ILE A 129 -9.17 -4.71 -8.68
C ILE A 129 -9.98 -5.26 -7.52
N GLU A 130 -10.74 -4.39 -6.85
CA GLU A 130 -11.51 -4.71 -5.64
C GLU A 130 -12.98 -4.32 -5.78
N GLU A 131 -13.84 -5.00 -5.02
CA GLU A 131 -15.19 -4.51 -4.79
C GLU A 131 -15.18 -3.16 -4.07
N CYS A 132 -16.16 -2.31 -4.37
CA CYS A 132 -16.31 -1.02 -3.71
C CYS A 132 -17.06 -1.20 -2.38
N MET A 133 -16.34 -1.11 -1.26
CA MET A 133 -16.96 -1.11 0.07
C MET A 133 -17.63 0.23 0.36
N VAL A 134 -18.80 0.19 0.99
CA VAL A 134 -19.55 1.38 1.44
C VAL A 134 -19.71 1.37 2.95
N GLY A 135 -19.63 2.54 3.57
CA GLY A 135 -19.78 2.66 5.01
C GLY A 135 -19.01 3.87 5.55
N ARG A 136 -18.85 3.91 6.87
CA ARG A 136 -18.05 4.93 7.54
C ARG A 136 -16.58 4.54 7.50
N GLU A 137 -15.76 5.40 6.91
CA GLU A 137 -14.30 5.27 6.95
C GLU A 137 -13.75 5.83 8.27
N MET A 138 -12.75 5.14 8.84
CA MET A 138 -12.01 5.63 10.01
C MET A 138 -10.55 5.21 9.91
N SER A 139 -9.64 6.07 10.38
CA SER A 139 -8.23 5.72 10.54
C SER A 139 -7.97 5.19 11.94
N PHE A 140 -7.35 4.02 12.03
CA PHE A 140 -6.91 3.42 13.29
C PHE A 140 -5.39 3.38 13.33
N PHE A 141 -4.80 4.03 14.33
CA PHE A 141 -3.35 4.10 14.51
C PHE A 141 -2.94 3.29 15.73
N ALA A 142 -1.83 2.57 15.63
CA ALA A 142 -1.24 1.84 16.74
C ALA A 142 0.28 1.91 16.67
N PHE A 143 0.93 1.97 17.83
CA PHE A 143 2.35 1.70 17.96
C PHE A 143 2.57 0.20 18.13
N THR A 144 3.63 -0.33 17.54
CA THR A 144 4.04 -1.73 17.70
C THR A 144 5.55 -1.83 17.86
N ASP A 145 6.00 -2.75 18.69
CA ASP A 145 7.41 -3.17 18.81
C ASP A 145 7.69 -4.48 18.05
N GLY A 146 6.71 -4.97 17.28
CA GLY A 146 6.73 -6.25 16.59
C GLY A 146 6.15 -7.42 17.38
N LYS A 147 5.89 -7.25 18.68
CA LYS A 147 5.29 -8.28 19.56
C LYS A 147 4.05 -7.79 20.30
N ASN A 148 4.06 -6.53 20.70
CA ASN A 148 3.00 -5.84 21.41
C ASN A 148 2.46 -4.71 20.55
N CYS A 149 1.16 -4.40 20.68
CA CYS A 149 0.56 -3.23 20.04
C CYS A 149 -0.16 -2.35 21.08
N CYS A 150 -0.08 -1.03 20.89
CA CYS A 150 -0.78 -0.03 21.70
C CYS A 150 -1.51 0.94 20.77
N SER A 151 -2.84 0.93 20.83
CA SER A 151 -3.67 1.81 20.01
C SER A 151 -3.56 3.27 20.44
N VAL A 152 -3.43 4.17 19.47
CA VAL A 152 -3.56 5.61 19.71
C VAL A 152 -5.03 5.91 19.94
N LYS A 153 -5.34 6.59 21.06
CA LYS A 153 -6.72 6.88 21.45
C LYS A 153 -7.37 7.80 20.40
N CYS A 154 -8.27 7.26 19.61
CA CYS A 154 -9.05 8.03 18.64
C CYS A 154 -10.21 8.71 19.38
N ARG A 155 -10.28 10.05 19.34
CA ARG A 155 -11.49 10.78 19.75
C ARG A 155 -12.43 10.77 18.54
N LEU A 156 -13.47 9.95 18.60
CA LEU A 156 -14.60 10.00 17.65
C LEU A 156 -15.56 11.12 18.02
#